data_AF-A0A443QEE3-F1
#
_entry.id   AF-A0A443QEE3-F1
#
_cell.length_a   1.000
_cell.length_b   1.000
_cell.length_c   1.000
_cell.angle_alpha   90.00
_cell.angle_beta   90.00
_cell.angle_gamma   90.00
#
_symmetry.space_group_name_H-M   'P 1'
#
loop_
_entity.id
_entity.type
_entity.pdbx_description
1 polymer ?
#
loop_
_entity_poly.entity_id
_entity_poly.type
_entity_poly.pdbx_seq_one_letter_code
_entity_poly.pdbx_strand_id
1 'polypeptide(L)'
;MFSHSIFVNILLLVTLIECFLCQNFDFSENFSHNVTDPDEHRDVVQLIESRGFVAETHYVTTDDGYILTIHRIVNPYLKRTKRKPVMLQHGLLSSGVDWIINAPALGIEQSKAVFQNKTVSNNLGFALSLFGYDVWLTNSRGNTYGVNHTKFNPKKEDKLIRDFFYEEGGAFLPPNSVVNKLAEMVCKDFLFRDICSNLLFLIAGYDHLQLNETRLPVYIAHAPAGTSAWNLVHFMQGIVSKKFQKFDYGGIKNRLKYGTKTPPSYNLTKIDTRYIAIFHSQNDWLADPDDVQFLRDQVKGHFLLDYKVQFPKWNHIDYIWGKEAAKYVYIMILRVLEKFKFNP
;
A
#
# COMPACT_ATOMS: atom_id res chain seq x y z
N MET A 1 2.38 -6.40 16.01
CA MET A 1 1.39 -6.34 17.09
C MET A 1 0.95 -4.89 17.32
N PHE A 2 0.23 -4.34 16.33
CA PHE A 2 -0.14 -2.92 16.21
C PHE A 2 -0.66 -2.28 17.51
N SER A 3 -0.23 -1.06 17.82
CA SER A 3 -0.72 -0.26 18.95
C SER A 3 -2.25 -0.07 18.96
N HIS A 4 -2.85 -0.18 20.15
CA HIS A 4 -4.29 0.02 20.39
C HIS A 4 -4.78 1.40 19.91
N SER A 5 -3.90 2.41 19.88
CA SER A 5 -4.20 3.78 19.44
C SER A 5 -4.52 3.87 17.95
N ILE A 6 -3.91 3.03 17.10
CA ILE A 6 -4.08 3.11 15.65
C ILE A 6 -5.46 2.64 15.25
N PHE A 7 -6.00 1.63 15.94
CA PHE A 7 -7.32 1.12 15.64
C PHE A 7 -8.43 2.05 16.12
N VAL A 8 -8.27 2.68 17.31
CA VAL A 8 -9.14 3.78 17.72
C VAL A 8 -9.12 4.87 16.66
N ASN A 9 -7.97 5.18 16.08
CA ASN A 9 -7.84 6.14 14.99
C ASN A 9 -8.45 5.67 13.65
N ILE A 10 -8.35 4.39 13.28
CA ILE A 10 -9.02 3.80 12.09
C ILE A 10 -10.53 3.79 12.28
N LEU A 11 -11.02 3.47 13.47
CA LEU A 11 -12.46 3.48 13.78
C LEU A 11 -12.98 4.91 13.87
N LEU A 12 -12.23 5.84 14.48
CA LEU A 12 -12.51 7.27 14.49
C LEU A 12 -12.49 7.86 13.07
N LEU A 13 -11.58 7.43 12.22
CA LEU A 13 -11.55 7.76 10.80
C LEU A 13 -12.86 7.37 10.11
N VAL A 14 -13.29 6.11 10.30
CA VAL A 14 -14.52 5.59 9.70
C VAL A 14 -15.74 6.33 10.26
N THR A 15 -15.79 6.57 11.58
CA THR A 15 -16.91 7.29 12.21
C THR A 15 -16.90 8.78 11.91
N LEU A 16 -15.74 9.42 11.73
CA LEU A 16 -15.63 10.82 11.32
C LEU A 16 -16.03 10.99 9.85
N ILE A 17 -15.68 10.05 8.97
CA ILE A 17 -16.18 10.01 7.58
C ILE A 17 -17.70 9.82 7.58
N GLU A 18 -18.23 8.88 8.38
CA GLU A 18 -19.69 8.70 8.52
C GLU A 18 -20.39 9.92 9.15
N CYS A 19 -19.74 10.62 10.08
CA CYS A 19 -20.28 11.82 10.74
C CYS A 19 -20.26 13.06 9.84
N PHE A 20 -19.20 13.24 9.04
CA PHE A 20 -19.14 14.29 8.01
C PHE A 20 -20.24 14.10 6.95
N LEU A 21 -20.62 12.86 6.66
CA LEU A 21 -21.71 12.51 5.75
C LEU A 21 -23.11 12.62 6.40
N CYS A 22 -23.19 12.63 7.74
CA CYS A 22 -24.45 12.74 8.49
C CYS A 22 -24.89 14.20 8.67
N GLN A 23 -23.96 15.15 8.56
CA GLN A 23 -24.30 16.57 8.48
C GLN A 23 -24.65 16.89 7.02
N ASN A 24 -25.92 17.19 6.76
CA ASN A 24 -26.39 17.72 5.47
C ASN A 24 -25.72 19.08 5.19
N PHE A 25 -24.46 19.06 4.73
CA PHE A 25 -23.80 20.24 4.21
C PHE A 25 -24.35 20.49 2.81
N ASP A 26 -25.07 21.59 2.66
CA ASP A 26 -25.55 22.09 1.38
C ASP A 26 -24.35 22.62 0.60
N PHE A 27 -23.78 21.79 -0.30
CA PHE A 27 -22.72 22.21 -1.22
C PHE A 27 -23.32 23.08 -2.33
N SER A 28 -23.71 24.30 -1.98
CA SER A 28 -24.09 25.35 -2.93
C SER A 28 -23.10 26.53 -2.87
N GLU A 29 -21.81 26.24 -2.96
CA GLU A 29 -20.81 27.26 -3.29
C GLU A 29 -19.94 26.81 -4.46
N ASN A 30 -19.73 27.73 -5.40
CA ASN A 30 -18.98 27.53 -6.63
C ASN A 30 -17.57 27.03 -6.33
N PHE A 31 -17.35 25.72 -6.46
CA PHE A 31 -16.01 25.13 -6.49
C PHE A 31 -15.21 25.80 -7.60
N SER A 32 -14.20 26.57 -7.21
CA SER A 32 -13.27 27.18 -8.15
C SER A 32 -12.63 26.11 -9.02
N HIS A 33 -12.61 26.33 -10.34
CA HIS A 33 -11.92 25.49 -11.33
C HIS A 33 -10.41 25.50 -11.06
N ASN A 34 -9.96 24.69 -10.11
CA ASN A 34 -8.55 24.39 -9.92
C ASN A 34 -8.09 23.45 -11.03
N VAL A 35 -6.91 23.75 -11.59
CA VAL A 35 -6.20 22.85 -12.50
C VAL A 35 -6.08 21.49 -11.83
N THR A 36 -6.78 20.48 -12.36
CA THR A 36 -6.75 19.12 -11.84
C THR A 36 -5.43 18.46 -12.26
N ASP A 37 -4.78 17.77 -11.33
CA ASP A 37 -3.62 16.95 -11.68
C ASP A 37 -4.14 15.80 -12.56
N PRO A 38 -3.65 15.62 -13.80
CA PRO A 38 -4.19 14.60 -14.69
C PRO A 38 -4.03 13.18 -14.12
N ASP A 39 -3.10 12.97 -13.18
CA ASP A 39 -2.92 11.67 -12.52
C ASP A 39 -4.07 11.28 -11.59
N GLU A 40 -4.94 12.22 -11.20
CA GLU A 40 -6.17 11.93 -10.44
C GLU A 40 -7.09 10.96 -11.19
N HIS A 41 -7.10 11.03 -12.52
CA HIS A 41 -8.01 10.27 -13.38
C HIS A 41 -7.30 9.21 -14.22
N ARG A 42 -5.97 9.09 -14.11
CA ARG A 42 -5.21 8.07 -14.82
C ARG A 42 -5.28 6.75 -14.08
N ASP A 43 -5.58 5.67 -14.79
CA ASP A 43 -5.31 4.33 -14.26
C ASP A 43 -3.79 4.03 -14.25
N VAL A 44 -3.40 2.88 -13.68
CA VAL A 44 -2.00 2.47 -13.60
C VAL A 44 -1.30 2.35 -14.96
N VAL A 45 -2.01 1.97 -16.03
CA VAL A 45 -1.46 1.85 -17.39
C VAL A 45 -1.14 3.25 -17.90
N GLN A 46 -2.10 4.17 -17.81
CA GLN A 46 -1.95 5.55 -18.22
C GLN A 46 -0.89 6.29 -17.38
N LEU A 47 -0.77 5.98 -16.09
CA LEU A 47 0.30 6.48 -15.24
C LEU A 47 1.66 6.05 -15.80
N ILE A 48 1.88 4.75 -16.03
CA ILE A 48 3.13 4.22 -16.60
C ILE A 48 3.46 4.88 -17.95
N GLU A 49 2.48 4.92 -18.87
CA GLU A 49 2.65 5.46 -20.22
C GLU A 49 2.90 6.96 -20.23
N SER A 50 2.26 7.72 -19.34
CA SER A 50 2.50 9.16 -19.20
C SER A 50 3.93 9.51 -18.75
N ARG A 51 4.69 8.53 -18.25
CA ARG A 51 6.11 8.68 -17.89
C ARG A 51 7.06 8.16 -18.98
N GLY A 52 6.54 7.83 -20.17
CA GLY A 52 7.33 7.37 -21.31
C GLY A 52 7.81 5.92 -21.20
N PHE A 53 7.20 5.12 -20.32
CA PHE A 53 7.37 3.67 -20.25
C PHE A 53 6.23 2.98 -21.01
N VAL A 54 6.38 1.69 -21.27
CA VAL A 54 5.31 0.84 -21.80
C VAL A 54 4.75 0.01 -20.65
N ALA A 55 3.43 -0.09 -20.53
CA ALA A 55 2.78 -0.95 -19.56
C ALA A 55 2.42 -2.30 -20.20
N GLU A 56 2.68 -3.40 -19.49
CA GLU A 56 2.03 -4.68 -19.79
C GLU A 56 1.06 -5.03 -18.66
N THR A 57 -0.11 -5.55 -19.03
CA THR A 57 -1.14 -6.01 -18.09
C THR A 57 -1.27 -7.52 -18.17
N HIS A 58 -1.19 -8.19 -17.02
CA HIS A 58 -1.21 -9.64 -16.89
C HIS A 58 -2.33 -10.06 -15.92
N TYR A 59 -3.02 -11.15 -16.23
CA TYR A 59 -4.08 -11.69 -15.39
C TYR A 59 -3.65 -13.03 -14.79
N VAL A 60 -3.66 -13.12 -13.47
CA VAL A 60 -3.30 -14.34 -12.72
C VAL A 60 -4.53 -14.87 -12.01
N THR A 61 -4.91 -16.11 -12.30
CA THR A 61 -6.02 -16.77 -11.63
C THR A 61 -5.50 -17.58 -10.45
N THR A 62 -6.02 -17.34 -9.25
CA THR A 62 -5.69 -18.12 -8.05
C THR A 62 -6.46 -19.45 -8.03
N ASP A 63 -5.97 -20.42 -7.26
CA ASP A 63 -6.60 -21.75 -7.16
C ASP A 63 -8.08 -21.69 -6.72
N ASP A 64 -8.42 -20.70 -5.89
CA ASP A 64 -9.78 -20.46 -5.42
C ASP A 64 -10.60 -19.56 -6.35
N GLY A 65 -10.04 -19.13 -7.48
CA GLY A 65 -10.78 -18.54 -8.60
C GLY A 65 -10.75 -17.02 -8.71
N TYR A 66 -10.04 -16.30 -7.84
CA TYR A 66 -9.83 -14.85 -7.98
C TYR A 66 -8.91 -14.55 -9.16
N ILE A 67 -9.19 -13.47 -9.88
CA ILE A 67 -8.39 -13.00 -11.01
C ILE A 67 -7.70 -11.71 -10.60
N LEU A 68 -6.39 -11.79 -10.38
CA LEU A 68 -5.53 -10.68 -9.98
C LEU A 68 -4.92 -10.03 -11.22
N THR A 69 -5.05 -8.71 -11.33
CA THR A 69 -4.41 -7.94 -12.40
C THR A 69 -3.04 -7.45 -11.92
N ILE A 70 -1.99 -7.86 -12.61
CA ILE A 70 -0.60 -7.50 -12.33
C ILE A 70 -0.10 -6.62 -13.48
N HIS A 71 0.60 -5.54 -13.15
CA HIS A 71 1.14 -4.62 -14.15
C HIS A 71 2.65 -4.71 -14.18
N ARG A 72 3.25 -4.56 -15.35
CA ARG A 72 4.70 -4.57 -15.52
C ARG A 72 5.16 -3.28 -16.20
N ILE A 73 6.24 -2.70 -15.69
CA ILE A 73 6.85 -1.49 -16.24
C ILE A 73 7.93 -1.89 -17.25
N VAL A 74 7.63 -1.75 -18.54
CA VAL A 74 8.58 -2.01 -19.62
C VAL A 74 9.32 -0.73 -19.98
N ASN A 75 10.62 -0.73 -19.75
CA ASN A 75 11.51 0.36 -20.18
C ASN A 75 11.93 0.17 -21.65
N PRO A 76 11.44 1.03 -22.59
CA PRO A 76 11.74 0.90 -24.01
C PRO A 76 13.20 1.27 -24.35
N TYR A 77 13.89 1.99 -23.46
CA TYR A 77 15.27 2.45 -23.67
C TYR A 77 16.32 1.40 -23.33
N LEU A 78 15.93 0.30 -22.66
CA LEU A 78 16.85 -0.76 -22.26
C LEU A 78 16.97 -1.84 -23.34
N LYS A 79 18.15 -1.96 -23.94
CA LYS A 79 18.47 -2.96 -24.98
C LYS A 79 18.67 -4.40 -24.46
N ARG A 80 18.78 -4.59 -23.14
CA ARG A 80 19.05 -5.92 -22.53
C ARG A 80 17.79 -6.79 -22.48
N THR A 81 17.92 -8.03 -22.94
CA THR A 81 16.85 -9.04 -22.97
C THR A 81 16.70 -9.80 -21.64
N LYS A 82 17.79 -10.09 -20.93
CA LYS A 82 17.76 -10.69 -19.58
C LYS A 82 17.88 -9.62 -18.49
N ARG A 83 16.89 -9.57 -17.61
CA ARG A 83 16.75 -8.61 -16.50
C ARG A 83 16.36 -9.36 -15.23
N LYS A 84 16.69 -8.81 -14.07
CA LYS A 84 16.32 -9.41 -12.78
C LYS A 84 14.91 -8.96 -12.40
N PRO A 85 13.95 -9.88 -12.20
CA PRO A 85 12.61 -9.53 -11.79
C PRO A 85 12.60 -8.97 -10.37
N VAL A 86 11.83 -7.90 -10.16
CA VAL A 86 11.50 -7.33 -8.86
C VAL A 86 9.99 -7.17 -8.78
N MET A 87 9.37 -7.83 -7.80
CA MET A 87 7.95 -7.70 -7.52
C MET A 87 7.76 -6.71 -6.36
N LEU A 88 6.89 -5.72 -6.58
CA LEU A 88 6.53 -4.71 -5.60
C LEU A 88 5.09 -4.95 -5.14
N GLN A 89 4.95 -5.37 -3.88
CA GLN A 89 3.67 -5.71 -3.26
C GLN A 89 3.24 -4.62 -2.28
N HIS A 90 2.06 -4.04 -2.51
CA HIS A 90 1.50 -2.98 -1.67
C HIS A 90 1.01 -3.50 -0.29
N GLY A 91 0.73 -2.56 0.62
CA GLY A 91 0.21 -2.80 1.97
C GLY A 91 -1.32 -2.82 2.09
N LEU A 92 -1.81 -2.66 3.33
CA LEU A 92 -3.23 -2.66 3.66
C LEU A 92 -3.99 -1.55 2.90
N LEU A 93 -5.20 -1.85 2.43
CA LEU A 93 -6.11 -0.90 1.74
C LEU A 93 -5.55 -0.25 0.46
N SER A 94 -4.46 -0.77 -0.10
CA SER A 94 -3.80 -0.12 -1.23
C SER A 94 -3.72 -0.99 -2.51
N SER A 95 -2.94 -0.52 -3.49
CA SER A 95 -2.70 -1.18 -4.77
C SER A 95 -1.27 -0.98 -5.26
N GLY A 96 -0.90 -1.68 -6.33
CA GLY A 96 0.41 -1.53 -6.97
C GLY A 96 0.73 -0.11 -7.47
N VAL A 97 -0.27 0.79 -7.52
CA VAL A 97 -0.10 2.19 -7.90
C VAL A 97 0.81 2.96 -6.95
N ASP A 98 0.86 2.61 -5.66
CA ASP A 98 1.67 3.31 -4.64
C ASP A 98 3.15 3.45 -5.03
N TRP A 99 3.67 2.49 -5.79
CA TRP A 99 5.06 2.46 -6.21
C TRP A 99 5.40 3.46 -7.33
N ILE A 100 4.40 4.11 -7.93
CA ILE A 100 4.52 4.99 -9.10
C ILE A 100 3.69 6.29 -9.03
N ILE A 101 3.04 6.56 -7.88
CA ILE A 101 2.04 7.63 -7.76
C ILE A 101 2.59 9.00 -7.36
N ASN A 102 3.87 9.15 -7.05
CA ASN A 102 4.45 10.47 -6.72
C ASN A 102 4.63 11.35 -7.96
N ALA A 103 4.71 12.66 -7.74
CA ALA A 103 4.89 13.65 -8.80
C ALA A 103 6.15 13.32 -9.63
N PRO A 104 6.08 13.40 -10.97
CA PRO A 104 7.18 12.99 -11.85
C PRO A 104 8.43 13.89 -11.71
N ALA A 105 8.27 15.10 -11.16
CA ALA A 105 9.35 16.05 -10.89
C ALA A 105 10.10 15.83 -9.55
N LEU A 106 9.63 14.91 -8.69
CA LEU A 106 10.30 14.62 -7.43
C LEU A 106 11.36 13.53 -7.62
N GLY A 107 12.63 13.94 -7.53
CA GLY A 107 13.80 13.09 -7.68
C GLY A 107 15.07 13.93 -7.80
N ILE A 108 15.45 14.63 -6.72
CA ILE A 108 16.72 15.37 -6.69
C ILE A 108 17.62 14.74 -5.63
N GLU A 109 18.44 13.80 -6.08
CA GLU A 109 19.77 13.67 -5.49
C GLU A 109 20.76 13.32 -6.62
N GLN A 110 21.55 14.32 -7.03
CA GLN A 110 22.76 14.09 -7.82
C GLN A 110 23.86 13.63 -6.88
N SER A 111 23.82 12.37 -6.41
CA SER A 111 24.93 11.84 -5.64
C SER A 111 26.07 11.43 -6.59
N LYS A 112 27.08 12.30 -6.72
CA LYS A 112 28.34 12.02 -7.44
C LYS A 112 29.03 10.73 -6.96
N ALA A 113 28.79 10.31 -5.72
CA ALA A 113 29.52 9.21 -5.08
C ALA A 113 28.91 7.82 -5.30
N VAL A 114 27.63 7.70 -5.65
CA VAL A 114 26.91 6.41 -5.55
C VAL A 114 26.45 5.90 -6.91
N PHE A 115 26.00 6.77 -7.83
CA PHE A 115 25.35 6.34 -9.07
C PHE A 115 25.80 7.11 -10.33
N GLN A 116 27.03 7.63 -10.36
CA GLN A 116 27.61 8.24 -11.58
C GLN A 116 26.71 9.33 -12.22
N ASN A 117 26.15 10.23 -11.41
CA ASN A 117 25.22 11.31 -11.83
C ASN A 117 23.80 10.88 -12.27
N LYS A 118 23.35 9.65 -11.99
CA LYS A 118 21.93 9.28 -12.18
C LYS A 118 21.05 9.84 -11.06
N THR A 119 19.94 10.49 -11.41
CA THR A 119 18.89 10.87 -10.47
C THR A 119 18.03 9.66 -10.13
N VAL A 120 17.70 9.49 -8.84
CA VAL A 120 16.78 8.45 -8.38
C VAL A 120 15.38 9.05 -8.31
N SER A 121 14.45 8.46 -9.05
CA SER A 121 13.04 8.87 -9.02
C SER A 121 12.46 8.65 -7.62
N ASN A 122 11.60 9.56 -7.16
CA ASN A 122 10.81 9.37 -5.95
C ASN A 122 9.63 8.40 -6.16
N ASN A 123 9.67 7.61 -7.23
CA ASN A 123 8.78 6.50 -7.51
C ASN A 123 9.64 5.22 -7.60
N LEU A 124 9.55 4.33 -6.62
CA LEU A 124 10.41 3.14 -6.55
C LEU A 124 10.30 2.27 -7.81
N GLY A 125 9.10 2.13 -8.38
CA GLY A 125 8.87 1.36 -9.61
C GLY A 125 9.65 1.90 -10.79
N PHE A 126 9.61 3.22 -11.02
CA PHE A 126 10.39 3.86 -12.09
C PHE A 126 11.89 3.86 -11.78
N ALA A 127 12.28 4.07 -10.52
CA ALA A 127 13.68 4.01 -10.11
C ALA A 127 14.30 2.64 -10.44
N LEU A 128 13.66 1.54 -10.04
CA LEU A 128 14.14 0.19 -10.34
C LEU A 128 14.23 -0.07 -11.86
N SER A 129 13.22 0.39 -12.62
CA SER A 129 13.19 0.23 -14.07
C SER A 129 14.33 1.00 -14.77
N LEU A 130 14.66 2.21 -14.30
CA LEU A 130 15.81 3.00 -14.79
C LEU A 130 17.16 2.38 -14.41
N PHE A 131 17.19 1.59 -13.34
CA PHE A 131 18.37 0.84 -12.89
C PHE A 131 18.50 -0.55 -13.53
N GLY A 132 17.62 -0.90 -14.48
CA GLY A 132 17.75 -2.11 -15.30
C GLY A 132 17.07 -3.36 -14.74
N TYR A 133 16.25 -3.21 -13.70
CA TYR A 133 15.41 -4.29 -13.17
C TYR A 133 14.16 -4.48 -14.04
N ASP A 134 13.59 -5.68 -13.96
CA ASP A 134 12.30 -6.02 -14.56
C ASP A 134 11.21 -5.89 -13.49
N VAL A 135 10.40 -4.83 -13.57
CA VAL A 135 9.56 -4.39 -12.44
C VAL A 135 8.11 -4.81 -12.63
N TRP A 136 7.58 -5.49 -11.62
CA TRP A 136 6.21 -6.01 -11.56
C TRP A 136 5.47 -5.41 -10.36
N LEU A 137 4.35 -4.74 -10.63
CA LEU A 137 3.44 -4.15 -9.65
C LEU A 137 2.31 -5.14 -9.39
N THR A 138 2.33 -5.80 -8.24
CA THR A 138 1.35 -6.84 -7.88
C THR A 138 0.18 -6.25 -7.10
N ASN A 139 -0.96 -6.95 -7.14
CA ASN A 139 -2.19 -6.53 -6.49
C ASN A 139 -2.80 -7.67 -5.67
N SER A 140 -3.39 -7.31 -4.54
CA SER A 140 -4.11 -8.23 -3.67
C SER A 140 -5.59 -8.33 -4.06
N ARG A 141 -6.18 -9.51 -3.83
CA ARG A 141 -7.63 -9.71 -3.98
C ARG A 141 -8.43 -8.67 -3.19
N GLY A 142 -9.54 -8.22 -3.75
CA GLY A 142 -10.44 -7.24 -3.14
C GLY A 142 -10.06 -5.77 -3.36
N ASN A 143 -8.85 -5.47 -3.84
CA ASN A 143 -8.50 -4.10 -4.24
C ASN A 143 -9.00 -3.79 -5.67
N THR A 144 -8.84 -2.55 -6.15
CA THR A 144 -9.23 -2.05 -7.49
C THR A 144 -8.90 -2.99 -8.64
N TYR A 145 -7.77 -3.70 -8.54
CA TYR A 145 -7.22 -4.58 -9.57
C TYR A 145 -7.38 -6.07 -9.26
N GLY A 146 -8.15 -6.44 -8.22
CA GLY A 146 -8.30 -7.80 -7.71
C GLY A 146 -9.72 -8.19 -7.31
N VAL A 147 -10.76 -7.54 -7.86
CA VAL A 147 -12.18 -7.85 -7.55
C VAL A 147 -12.81 -8.93 -8.45
N ASN A 148 -12.15 -9.32 -9.54
CA ASN A 148 -12.72 -10.27 -10.50
C ASN A 148 -12.60 -11.72 -10.01
N HIS A 149 -13.56 -12.56 -10.39
CA HIS A 149 -13.59 -13.98 -10.04
C HIS A 149 -14.14 -14.82 -11.19
N THR A 150 -13.67 -16.06 -11.34
CA THR A 150 -14.07 -16.98 -12.43
C THR A 150 -15.54 -17.40 -12.36
N LYS A 151 -16.11 -17.44 -11.15
CA LYS A 151 -17.48 -17.89 -10.88
C LYS A 151 -18.41 -16.79 -10.37
N PHE A 152 -17.87 -15.85 -9.60
CA PHE A 152 -18.66 -14.90 -8.83
C PHE A 152 -18.56 -13.51 -9.45
N ASN A 153 -19.67 -12.78 -9.48
CA ASN A 153 -19.70 -11.42 -9.98
C ASN A 153 -20.25 -10.47 -8.90
N PRO A 154 -19.37 -9.74 -8.20
CA PRO A 154 -19.79 -8.88 -7.09
C PRO A 154 -20.75 -7.75 -7.50
N LYS A 155 -20.85 -7.41 -8.80
CA LYS A 155 -21.77 -6.38 -9.31
C LYS A 155 -23.13 -6.92 -9.74
N LYS A 156 -23.25 -8.22 -10.00
CA LYS A 156 -24.47 -8.83 -10.57
C LYS A 156 -25.17 -9.80 -9.62
N GLU A 157 -24.55 -10.12 -8.50
CA GLU A 157 -25.10 -11.11 -7.59
C GLU A 157 -26.24 -10.59 -6.73
N ASP A 158 -27.21 -11.48 -6.52
CA ASP A 158 -28.39 -11.23 -5.71
C ASP A 158 -28.03 -10.79 -4.30
N LYS A 159 -28.96 -10.06 -3.67
CA LYS A 159 -28.81 -9.55 -2.31
C LYS A 159 -28.38 -10.64 -1.32
N LEU A 160 -28.91 -11.86 -1.43
CA LEU A 160 -28.53 -12.99 -0.56
C LEU A 160 -27.08 -13.46 -0.74
N ILE A 161 -26.55 -13.49 -1.96
CA ILE A 161 -25.16 -13.89 -2.21
C ILE A 161 -24.22 -12.75 -1.80
N ARG A 162 -24.61 -11.51 -2.06
CA ARG A 162 -23.93 -10.33 -1.55
C ARG A 162 -23.93 -10.28 -0.02
N ASP A 163 -25.05 -10.62 0.61
CA ASP A 163 -25.21 -10.69 2.07
C ASP A 163 -24.44 -11.88 2.64
N PHE A 164 -24.32 -13.01 1.93
CA PHE A 164 -23.39 -14.10 2.26
C PHE A 164 -21.94 -13.62 2.19
N PHE A 165 -21.57 -12.83 1.18
CA PHE A 165 -20.28 -12.13 1.19
C PHE A 165 -20.18 -11.19 2.40
N TYR A 166 -21.24 -10.51 2.85
CA TYR A 166 -21.21 -9.65 4.05
C TYR A 166 -21.11 -10.44 5.38
N GLU A 167 -21.81 -11.56 5.54
CA GLU A 167 -21.70 -12.47 6.69
C GLU A 167 -20.35 -13.20 6.74
N GLU A 168 -19.71 -13.44 5.58
CA GLU A 168 -18.34 -13.94 5.42
C GLU A 168 -17.32 -12.83 5.04
N GLY A 169 -17.65 -11.56 5.28
CA GLY A 169 -16.66 -10.48 5.34
C GLY A 169 -16.47 -9.53 4.19
N GLY A 170 -17.56 -9.10 3.57
CA GLY A 170 -17.66 -8.44 2.26
C GLY A 170 -16.78 -7.21 2.06
N ALA A 171 -17.02 -6.48 0.97
CA ALA A 171 -16.15 -5.37 0.61
C ALA A 171 -16.18 -4.26 1.68
N PHE A 172 -14.99 -3.83 2.11
CA PHE A 172 -14.78 -2.66 2.94
C PHE A 172 -14.07 -1.59 2.11
N LEU A 173 -14.69 -0.41 2.02
CA LEU A 173 -14.30 0.69 1.12
C LEU A 173 -14.00 0.17 -0.30
N PRO A 174 -14.99 -0.45 -0.98
CA PRO A 174 -14.78 -0.99 -2.31
C PRO A 174 -14.27 0.09 -3.28
N PRO A 175 -13.50 -0.31 -4.31
CA PRO A 175 -13.06 0.60 -5.36
C PRO A 175 -14.24 1.39 -5.94
N ASN A 176 -14.05 2.69 -6.17
CA ASN A 176 -15.05 3.59 -6.74
C ASN A 176 -16.35 3.73 -5.91
N SER A 177 -16.29 3.47 -4.59
CA SER A 177 -17.42 3.71 -3.70
C SER A 177 -17.81 5.20 -3.67
N VAL A 178 -19.06 5.50 -3.29
CA VAL A 178 -19.53 6.88 -3.10
C VAL A 178 -18.65 7.61 -2.08
N VAL A 179 -18.21 6.91 -1.02
CA VAL A 179 -17.30 7.44 0.00
C VAL A 179 -15.98 7.88 -0.62
N ASN A 180 -15.36 7.05 -1.47
CA ASN A 180 -14.10 7.41 -2.12
C ASN A 180 -14.26 8.64 -3.02
N LYS A 181 -15.37 8.74 -3.77
CA LYS A 181 -15.64 9.89 -4.65
C LYS A 181 -15.88 11.18 -3.87
N LEU A 182 -16.58 11.10 -2.74
CA LEU A 182 -16.82 12.26 -1.88
C LEU A 182 -15.52 12.68 -1.18
N ALA A 183 -14.71 11.74 -0.70
CA ALA A 183 -13.40 12.04 -0.16
C ALA A 183 -12.50 12.72 -1.20
N GLU A 184 -12.45 12.23 -2.44
CA GLU A 184 -11.73 12.87 -3.54
C GLU A 184 -12.21 14.31 -3.77
N MET A 185 -13.52 14.54 -3.81
CA MET A 185 -14.10 15.88 -4.00
C MET A 185 -13.75 16.84 -2.85
N VAL A 186 -13.90 16.39 -1.61
CA VAL A 186 -13.61 17.20 -0.41
C VAL A 186 -12.13 17.53 -0.33
N CYS A 187 -11.24 16.55 -0.56
CA CYS A 187 -9.80 16.74 -0.41
C CYS A 187 -9.14 17.54 -1.54
N LYS A 188 -9.85 17.81 -2.64
CA LYS A 188 -9.42 18.76 -3.69
C LYS A 188 -9.45 20.20 -3.19
N ASP A 189 -10.43 20.52 -2.37
CA ASP A 189 -10.62 21.84 -1.81
C ASP A 189 -9.52 22.17 -0.80
N PHE A 190 -8.90 23.33 -0.96
CA PHE A 190 -7.77 23.76 -0.14
C PHE A 190 -8.14 23.87 1.35
N LEU A 191 -9.40 24.18 1.67
CA LEU A 191 -9.88 24.31 3.06
C LEU A 191 -9.90 22.97 3.80
N PHE A 192 -10.05 21.86 3.07
CA PHE A 192 -10.23 20.53 3.64
C PHE A 192 -9.00 19.63 3.46
N ARG A 193 -7.95 20.06 2.73
CA ARG A 193 -6.70 19.31 2.57
C ARG A 193 -6.02 18.97 3.89
N ASP A 194 -6.05 19.89 4.85
CA ASP A 194 -5.48 19.65 6.18
C ASP A 194 -6.25 18.56 6.92
N ILE A 195 -7.57 18.53 6.80
CA ILE A 195 -8.40 17.48 7.39
C ILE A 195 -8.03 16.13 6.78
N CYS A 196 -7.95 16.05 5.46
CA CYS A 196 -7.59 14.82 4.75
C CYS A 196 -6.17 14.34 5.07
N SER A 197 -5.21 15.25 5.22
CA SER A 197 -3.84 14.92 5.60
C SER A 197 -3.76 14.40 7.04
N ASN A 198 -4.41 15.09 7.99
CA ASN A 198 -4.50 14.64 9.37
C ASN A 198 -5.14 13.26 9.49
N LEU A 199 -6.13 12.99 8.64
CA LEU A 199 -6.83 11.73 8.58
C LEU A 199 -5.94 10.55 8.15
N LEU A 200 -5.04 10.78 7.19
CA LEU A 200 -3.99 9.83 6.83
C LEU A 200 -2.98 9.63 7.97
N PHE A 201 -2.57 10.73 8.62
CA PHE A 201 -1.60 10.71 9.72
C PHE A 201 -2.10 10.02 10.99
N LEU A 202 -3.41 9.99 11.23
CA LEU A 202 -4.01 9.26 12.33
C LEU A 202 -3.73 7.74 12.27
N ILE A 203 -3.51 7.19 11.07
CA ILE A 203 -3.13 5.79 10.88
C ILE A 203 -1.60 5.63 10.79
N ALA A 204 -0.95 6.51 10.05
CA ALA A 204 0.44 6.33 9.64
C ALA A 204 1.49 6.87 10.63
N GLY A 205 1.11 7.88 11.42
CA GLY A 205 2.02 8.77 12.15
C GLY A 205 2.16 10.15 11.49
N TYR A 206 2.33 11.20 12.29
CA TYR A 206 2.29 12.58 11.79
C TYR A 206 3.58 13.00 11.08
N ASP A 207 3.49 13.36 9.78
CA ASP A 207 4.62 13.93 9.01
C ASP A 207 4.18 14.79 7.80
N HIS A 208 3.75 16.04 8.04
CA HIS A 208 3.51 16.99 6.96
C HIS A 208 4.78 17.37 6.16
N LEU A 209 5.98 17.17 6.73
CA LEU A 209 7.21 17.55 6.05
C LEU A 209 7.50 16.64 4.85
N GLN A 210 7.08 15.38 4.92
CA GLN A 210 7.24 14.43 3.83
C GLN A 210 6.02 14.29 2.92
N LEU A 211 4.81 14.67 3.35
CA LEU A 211 3.65 14.67 2.46
C LEU A 211 3.71 15.81 1.41
N ASN A 212 3.38 15.50 0.15
CA ASN A 212 3.13 16.51 -0.86
C ASN A 212 1.64 16.86 -0.92
N GLU A 213 1.24 17.88 -0.15
CA GLU A 213 -0.16 18.29 0.00
C GLU A 213 -0.79 18.75 -1.32
N THR A 214 -0.01 19.31 -2.25
CA THR A 214 -0.53 19.70 -3.57
C THR A 214 -0.96 18.49 -4.41
N ARG A 215 -0.43 17.30 -4.09
CA ARG A 215 -0.74 16.03 -4.76
C ARG A 215 -1.68 15.13 -3.96
N LEU A 216 -2.13 15.58 -2.79
CA LEU A 216 -3.08 14.85 -1.97
C LEU A 216 -4.35 14.39 -2.73
N PRO A 217 -4.94 15.19 -3.64
CA PRO A 217 -6.07 14.74 -4.45
C PRO A 217 -5.77 13.48 -5.28
N VAL A 218 -4.55 13.36 -5.81
CA VAL A 218 -4.11 12.17 -6.55
C VAL A 218 -4.01 10.98 -5.60
N TYR A 219 -3.40 11.13 -4.42
CA TYR A 219 -3.27 10.00 -3.48
C TYR A 219 -4.64 9.46 -3.06
N ILE A 220 -5.60 10.34 -2.80
CA ILE A 220 -6.94 9.95 -2.34
C ILE A 220 -7.82 9.40 -3.47
N ALA A 221 -7.60 9.82 -4.72
CA ALA A 221 -8.24 9.18 -5.88
C ALA A 221 -7.82 7.71 -6.05
N HIS A 222 -6.62 7.34 -5.56
CA HIS A 222 -6.04 6.00 -5.72
C HIS A 222 -6.05 5.14 -4.45
N ALA A 223 -6.23 5.76 -3.28
CA ALA A 223 -6.26 5.11 -1.98
C ALA A 223 -7.42 5.65 -1.10
N PRO A 224 -8.20 4.79 -0.42
CA PRO A 224 -8.05 3.34 -0.36
C PRO A 224 -8.52 2.65 -1.65
N ALA A 225 -7.76 1.66 -2.08
CA ALA A 225 -8.07 0.81 -3.23
C ALA A 225 -9.00 -0.35 -2.88
N GLY A 226 -9.40 -0.51 -1.62
CA GLY A 226 -10.36 -1.51 -1.15
C GLY A 226 -9.75 -2.79 -0.57
N THR A 227 -10.53 -3.42 0.32
CA THR A 227 -10.19 -4.68 1.01
C THR A 227 -11.49 -5.41 1.40
N SER A 228 -11.39 -6.60 2.02
CA SER A 228 -12.52 -7.24 2.70
C SER A 228 -12.63 -6.79 4.16
N ALA A 229 -13.85 -6.73 4.70
CA ALA A 229 -14.11 -6.45 6.11
C ALA A 229 -13.44 -7.49 7.02
N TRP A 230 -13.39 -8.75 6.58
CA TRP A 230 -12.67 -9.80 7.31
C TRP A 230 -11.17 -9.57 7.38
N ASN A 231 -10.56 -8.95 6.36
CA ASN A 231 -9.16 -8.57 6.48
C ASN A 231 -8.98 -7.60 7.66
N LEU A 232 -9.83 -6.57 7.77
CA LEU A 232 -9.78 -5.66 8.92
C LEU A 232 -10.04 -6.35 10.26
N VAL A 233 -11.04 -7.24 10.32
CA VAL A 233 -11.29 -8.06 11.52
C VAL A 233 -10.07 -8.90 11.88
N HIS A 234 -9.32 -9.42 10.90
CA HIS A 234 -8.08 -10.17 11.16
C HIS A 234 -7.02 -9.28 11.82
N PHE A 235 -6.83 -8.06 11.30
CA PHE A 235 -5.92 -7.09 11.92
C PHE A 235 -6.36 -6.80 13.37
N MET A 236 -7.66 -6.59 13.61
CA MET A 236 -8.22 -6.41 14.97
C MET A 236 -7.95 -7.61 15.87
N GLN A 237 -8.13 -8.84 15.37
CA GLN A 237 -7.83 -10.05 16.13
C GLN A 237 -6.35 -10.11 16.53
N GLY A 238 -5.44 -9.70 15.64
CA GLY A 238 -4.01 -9.60 15.95
C GLY A 238 -3.70 -8.60 17.07
N ILE A 239 -4.36 -7.44 17.05
CA ILE A 239 -4.24 -6.40 18.08
C ILE A 239 -4.73 -6.92 19.43
N VAL A 240 -5.95 -7.47 19.46
CA VAL A 240 -6.59 -7.94 20.70
C VAL A 240 -5.87 -9.15 21.27
N SER A 241 -5.54 -10.13 20.42
CA SER A 241 -4.91 -11.37 20.87
C SER A 241 -3.43 -11.24 21.18
N LYS A 242 -2.78 -10.17 20.69
CA LYS A 242 -1.33 -9.97 20.78
C LYS A 242 -0.52 -11.12 20.15
N LYS A 243 -1.07 -11.74 19.09
CA LYS A 243 -0.49 -12.91 18.42
C LYS A 243 -0.45 -12.74 16.92
N PHE A 244 0.63 -13.24 16.31
CA PHE A 244 0.70 -13.41 14.87
C PHE A 244 0.18 -14.81 14.48
N GLN A 245 -1.08 -14.87 14.07
CA GLN A 245 -1.81 -16.14 13.86
C GLN A 245 -2.81 -16.07 12.70
N LYS A 246 -3.32 -17.23 12.27
CA LYS A 246 -4.40 -17.29 11.27
C LYS A 246 -5.69 -16.63 11.78
N PHE A 247 -6.60 -16.32 10.88
CA PHE A 247 -7.90 -15.73 11.22
C PHE A 247 -8.67 -16.61 12.21
N ASP A 248 -9.23 -16.01 13.24
CA ASP A 248 -10.09 -16.67 14.23
C ASP A 248 -11.55 -16.65 13.77
N TYR A 249 -12.08 -17.80 13.37
CA TYR A 249 -13.47 -17.96 12.95
C TYR A 249 -14.42 -18.23 14.14
N GLY A 250 -13.92 -18.26 15.38
CA GLY A 250 -14.62 -18.77 16.55
C GLY A 250 -14.47 -20.30 16.71
N GLY A 251 -14.71 -20.80 17.92
CA GLY A 251 -14.31 -22.16 18.34
C GLY A 251 -14.84 -23.31 17.48
N ILE A 252 -16.07 -23.20 16.97
CA ILE A 252 -16.68 -24.23 16.11
C ILE A 252 -16.07 -24.18 14.70
N LYS A 253 -16.10 -23.02 14.04
CA LYS A 253 -15.55 -22.87 12.68
C LYS A 253 -14.04 -23.10 12.63
N ASN A 254 -13.29 -22.73 13.66
CA ASN A 254 -11.86 -23.07 13.77
C ASN A 254 -11.63 -24.58 13.82
N ARG A 255 -12.45 -25.33 14.55
CA ARG A 255 -12.31 -26.79 14.60
C ARG A 255 -12.56 -27.42 13.24
N LEU A 256 -13.57 -26.93 12.51
CA LEU A 256 -13.86 -27.39 11.15
C LEU A 256 -12.74 -27.04 10.17
N LYS A 257 -12.15 -25.84 10.28
CA LYS A 257 -11.16 -25.33 9.31
C LYS A 257 -9.72 -25.71 9.61
N TYR A 258 -9.35 -25.78 10.89
CA TYR A 258 -7.98 -25.98 11.36
C TYR A 258 -7.79 -27.26 12.20
N GLY A 259 -8.87 -27.92 12.60
CA GLY A 259 -8.83 -29.06 13.52
C GLY A 259 -8.71 -28.67 15.00
N THR A 260 -8.45 -27.39 15.31
CA THR A 260 -8.26 -26.86 16.68
C THR A 260 -9.31 -25.82 17.04
N LYS A 261 -9.63 -25.65 18.34
CA LYS A 261 -10.59 -24.61 18.77
C LYS A 261 -10.04 -23.19 18.61
N THR A 262 -8.72 -23.01 18.69
CA THR A 262 -8.04 -21.73 18.49
C THR A 262 -7.31 -21.73 17.15
N PRO A 263 -7.12 -20.56 16.50
CA PRO A 263 -6.36 -20.49 15.27
C PRO A 263 -4.87 -20.82 15.54
N PRO A 264 -4.18 -21.51 14.61
CA PRO A 264 -2.76 -21.77 14.75
C PRO A 264 -1.93 -20.50 14.50
N SER A 265 -0.85 -20.33 15.27
CA SER A 265 0.12 -19.25 15.09
C SER A 265 1.01 -19.45 13.86
N TYR A 266 1.42 -18.34 13.25
CA TYR A 266 2.47 -18.36 12.24
C TYR A 266 3.83 -18.46 12.91
N ASN A 267 4.59 -19.49 12.56
CA ASN A 267 5.90 -19.73 13.16
C ASN A 267 6.98 -18.95 12.39
N LEU A 268 7.31 -17.75 12.86
CA LEU A 268 8.33 -16.87 12.28
C LEU A 268 9.75 -17.45 12.37
N THR A 269 10.00 -18.40 13.27
CA THR A 269 11.30 -19.07 13.36
C THR A 269 11.62 -19.93 12.12
N LYS A 270 10.62 -20.20 11.27
CA LYS A 270 10.81 -20.87 9.98
C LYS A 270 11.36 -19.95 8.88
N ILE A 271 11.46 -18.65 9.15
CA ILE A 271 12.13 -17.71 8.26
C ILE A 271 13.63 -17.77 8.57
N ASP A 272 14.37 -18.55 7.79
CA ASP A 272 15.78 -18.89 8.01
C ASP A 272 16.73 -18.35 6.92
N THR A 273 16.23 -17.53 6.00
CA THR A 273 17.04 -16.87 4.99
C THR A 273 17.80 -15.68 5.56
N ARG A 274 19.06 -15.51 5.12
CA ARG A 274 19.90 -14.33 5.43
C ARG A 274 19.71 -13.16 4.48
N TYR A 275 18.80 -13.29 3.52
CA TYR A 275 18.59 -12.33 2.43
C TYR A 275 17.39 -11.43 2.68
N ILE A 276 17.24 -10.95 3.92
CA ILE A 276 16.19 -10.01 4.32
C ILE A 276 16.86 -8.68 4.69
N ALA A 277 16.42 -7.61 4.04
CA ALA A 277 16.73 -6.25 4.45
C ALA A 277 15.44 -5.65 5.04
N ILE A 278 15.51 -5.21 6.30
CA ILE A 278 14.39 -4.54 6.97
C ILE A 278 14.65 -3.04 7.01
N PHE A 279 13.61 -2.29 6.67
CA PHE A 279 13.57 -0.83 6.73
C PHE A 279 12.49 -0.46 7.73
N HIS A 280 12.83 0.37 8.71
CA HIS A 280 11.90 0.78 9.77
C HIS A 280 12.20 2.20 10.24
N SER A 281 11.25 2.83 10.93
CA SER A 281 11.39 4.20 11.43
C SER A 281 10.82 4.34 12.83
N GLN A 282 11.16 5.45 13.50
CA GLN A 282 10.74 5.68 14.88
C GLN A 282 9.28 6.15 15.00
N ASN A 283 8.78 6.87 13.99
CA ASN A 283 7.46 7.49 13.98
C ASN A 283 6.44 6.72 13.13
N ASP A 284 6.75 5.48 12.75
CA ASP A 284 5.77 4.60 12.13
C ASP A 284 4.82 4.09 13.21
N TRP A 285 3.54 4.49 13.13
CA TRP A 285 2.57 4.04 14.12
C TRP A 285 2.05 2.65 13.79
N LEU A 286 2.05 2.22 12.53
CA LEU A 286 1.51 0.93 12.11
C LEU A 286 2.54 -0.19 12.24
N ALA A 287 3.76 0.01 11.75
CA ALA A 287 4.90 -0.88 11.98
C ALA A 287 5.77 -0.30 13.12
N ASP A 288 5.18 -0.24 14.32
CA ASP A 288 5.81 0.43 15.45
C ASP A 288 7.14 -0.23 15.89
N PRO A 289 8.04 0.51 16.55
CA PRO A 289 9.36 -0.02 16.91
C PRO A 289 9.33 -1.27 17.81
N ASP A 290 8.32 -1.41 18.68
CA ASP A 290 8.21 -2.57 19.57
C ASP A 290 7.81 -3.82 18.77
N ASP A 291 6.94 -3.64 17.78
CA ASP A 291 6.57 -4.68 16.82
C ASP A 291 7.71 -5.14 15.93
N VAL A 292 8.51 -4.18 15.46
CA VAL A 292 9.71 -4.48 14.69
C VAL A 292 10.70 -5.26 15.57
N GLN A 293 10.83 -4.90 16.86
CA GLN A 293 11.64 -5.66 17.80
C GLN A 293 11.11 -7.08 18.01
N PHE A 294 9.79 -7.25 18.19
CA PHE A 294 9.17 -8.56 18.26
C PHE A 294 9.50 -9.42 17.02
N LEU A 295 9.46 -8.83 15.82
CA LEU A 295 9.84 -9.53 14.59
C LEU A 295 11.31 -9.99 14.63
N ARG A 296 12.22 -9.11 15.07
CA ARG A 296 13.66 -9.44 15.19
C ARG A 296 13.90 -10.60 16.14
N ASP A 297 13.19 -10.64 17.26
CA ASP A 297 13.36 -11.68 18.27
C ASP A 297 12.86 -13.06 17.80
N GLN A 298 11.93 -13.08 16.84
CA GLN A 298 11.30 -14.32 16.36
C GLN A 298 11.92 -14.89 15.08
N VAL A 299 12.46 -14.05 14.20
CA VAL A 299 13.09 -14.48 12.95
C VAL A 299 14.48 -15.04 13.25
N LYS A 300 14.73 -16.30 12.88
CA LYS A 300 16.03 -16.95 13.11
C LYS A 300 17.11 -16.51 12.13
N GLY A 301 16.74 -16.11 10.92
CA GLY A 301 17.67 -15.60 9.92
C GLY A 301 18.31 -14.27 10.34
N HIS A 302 19.61 -14.10 10.04
CA HIS A 302 20.25 -12.79 10.20
C HIS A 302 19.79 -11.83 9.10
N PHE A 303 19.33 -10.64 9.47
CA PHE A 303 19.04 -9.59 8.48
C PHE A 303 20.34 -9.18 7.79
N LEU A 304 20.32 -9.13 6.45
CA LEU A 304 21.41 -8.56 5.66
C LEU A 304 21.59 -7.08 5.99
N LEU A 305 20.48 -6.39 6.21
CA LEU A 305 20.44 -4.99 6.56
C LEU A 305 19.29 -4.77 7.53
N ASP A 306 19.57 -4.12 8.64
CA ASP A 306 18.58 -3.56 9.54
C ASP A 306 18.75 -2.05 9.53
N TYR A 307 17.90 -1.38 8.75
CA TYR A 307 18.05 0.04 8.44
C TYR A 307 16.94 0.86 9.10
N LYS A 308 17.33 1.62 10.12
CA LYS A 308 16.51 2.68 10.69
C LYS A 308 16.60 3.93 9.81
N VAL A 309 15.46 4.39 9.29
CA VAL A 309 15.38 5.67 8.56
C VAL A 309 15.77 6.80 9.51
N GLN A 310 16.71 7.63 9.05
CA GLN A 310 17.33 8.66 9.90
C GLN A 310 16.45 9.89 10.11
N PHE A 311 15.42 10.09 9.29
CA PHE A 311 14.48 11.19 9.44
C PHE A 311 13.55 10.90 10.64
N PRO A 312 13.58 11.71 11.73
CA PRO A 312 12.91 11.33 12.98
C PRO A 312 11.39 11.18 12.87
N LYS A 313 10.74 11.96 12.01
CA LYS A 313 9.29 11.92 11.80
C LYS A 313 8.83 10.94 10.72
N TRP A 314 9.75 10.18 10.11
CA TRP A 314 9.41 9.25 9.03
C TRP A 314 8.35 8.24 9.49
N ASN A 315 7.17 8.33 8.89
CA ASN A 315 5.98 7.59 9.26
C ASN A 315 5.75 6.39 8.32
N HIS A 316 4.59 5.75 8.45
CA HIS A 316 4.24 4.58 7.66
C HIS A 316 4.10 4.84 6.14
N ILE A 317 3.53 5.97 5.75
CA ILE A 317 3.25 6.28 4.33
C ILE A 317 4.44 6.92 3.63
N ASP A 318 5.43 7.45 4.36
CA ASP A 318 6.57 8.12 3.76
C ASP A 318 7.43 7.19 2.90
N TYR A 319 7.43 5.88 3.19
CA TYR A 319 8.09 4.87 2.36
C TYR A 319 7.58 4.82 0.91
N ILE A 320 6.33 5.26 0.68
CA ILE A 320 5.70 5.26 -0.64
C ILE A 320 5.44 6.68 -1.16
N TRP A 321 5.01 7.62 -0.31
CA TRP A 321 4.56 8.96 -0.73
C TRP A 321 5.45 10.11 -0.25
N GLY A 322 6.47 9.82 0.56
CA GLY A 322 7.34 10.84 1.13
C GLY A 322 8.13 11.55 0.03
N LYS A 323 8.15 12.89 0.01
CA LYS A 323 8.84 13.73 -0.98
C LYS A 323 10.33 13.38 -1.15
N GLU A 324 10.96 12.87 -0.09
CA GLU A 324 12.35 12.46 -0.08
C GLU A 324 12.55 10.93 0.10
N ALA A 325 11.56 10.10 -0.25
CA ALA A 325 11.66 8.63 -0.18
C ALA A 325 12.83 8.07 -0.97
N ALA A 326 13.17 8.69 -2.11
CA ALA A 326 14.37 8.36 -2.87
C ALA A 326 15.65 8.47 -2.03
N LYS A 327 15.82 9.61 -1.35
CA LYS A 327 16.98 9.95 -0.53
C LYS A 327 17.11 9.03 0.70
N TYR A 328 16.01 8.87 1.43
CA TYR A 328 16.04 8.15 2.72
C TYR A 328 15.91 6.63 2.59
N VAL A 329 15.24 6.12 1.55
CA VAL A 329 14.90 4.70 1.45
C VAL A 329 15.36 4.10 0.12
N TYR A 330 14.98 4.65 -1.03
CA TYR A 330 15.15 3.93 -2.31
C TYR A 330 16.61 3.80 -2.73
N ILE A 331 17.47 4.78 -2.44
CA ILE A 331 18.92 4.67 -2.64
C ILE A 331 19.48 3.47 -1.86
N MET A 332 19.02 3.27 -0.64
CA MET A 332 19.45 2.15 0.20
C MET A 332 18.93 0.81 -0.33
N ILE A 333 17.69 0.75 -0.81
CA ILE A 333 17.15 -0.44 -1.51
C ILE A 333 18.00 -0.78 -2.73
N LEU A 334 18.31 0.19 -3.58
CA LEU A 334 19.14 -0.01 -4.77
C LEU A 334 20.53 -0.52 -4.40
N ARG A 335 21.17 0.03 -3.35
CA ARG A 335 22.46 -0.46 -2.84
C ARG A 335 22.39 -1.91 -2.36
N VAL A 336 21.33 -2.30 -1.67
CA VAL A 336 21.10 -3.69 -1.24
C VAL A 336 21.00 -4.60 -2.46
N LEU A 337 20.17 -4.24 -3.44
CA LEU A 337 20.00 -5.03 -4.66
C LEU A 337 21.28 -5.13 -5.50
N GLU A 338 22.12 -4.10 -5.52
CA GLU A 338 23.42 -4.14 -6.20
C GLU A 338 24.42 -5.10 -5.53
N LYS A 339 24.40 -5.23 -4.19
CA LYS A 339 25.18 -6.24 -3.49
C LYS A 339 24.74 -7.67 -3.84
N PHE A 340 23.49 -7.85 -4.27
CA PHE A 340 22.94 -9.12 -4.76
C PHE A 340 23.15 -9.35 -6.26
N LYS A 341 24.14 -8.70 -6.88
CA LYS A 341 24.68 -9.16 -8.17
C LYS A 341 25.35 -10.54 -7.97
N PHE A 342 24.53 -11.60 -7.94
CA PHE A 342 24.94 -12.99 -8.15
C PHE A 342 25.93 -13.00 -9.30
N ASN A 343 27.18 -13.36 -9.02
CA ASN A 343 28.07 -13.82 -10.07
C ASN A 343 27.43 -15.11 -10.61
N PRO A 344 27.04 -15.14 -11.89
CA PRO A 344 26.33 -16.26 -12.49
C PRO A 344 27.14 -17.56 -12.44
#